data_AF-B0RBR0-F1
#
_entry.id   AF-B0RBR0-F1
#
_cell.length_a   1.000
_cell.length_b   1.000
_cell.length_c   1.000
_cell.angle_alpha   90.00
_cell.angle_beta   90.00
_cell.angle_gamma   90.00
#
_symmetry.space_group_name_H-M   'P 1'
#
loop_
_entity.id
_entity.type
_entity.pdbx_description
1 polymer ?
#
loop_
_entity_poly.entity_id
_entity_poly.type
_entity_poly.pdbx_seq_one_letter_code
_entity_poly.pdbx_strand_id
1 'polypeptide(L)'
;MQRSRVPRGGPVHRGNGTIMRASRLFSTRPALRGLLLCVVGALITGSGILGIVSALHQGDVRDALTDGAGVTAEGTLTEVVTLHSSTHRTRYSDTEHCPRYAFTAADGSRQTVLDRTQCSDRADDFTTGSTIPVLYDPADPKVAIIDTPGARGSSRSGLLFAIPMTLLGLGLLIAAPSAVRRARRNRAAEDAARAEMPVLGGEPTAYPEVAAAAAVASAAGTGSETDVSVTERFARRVASGLDGTPFMVEPCPDGFRVGFALADARWWSILQYSDVRDSITYTVRVDERKNRFRIDDTLRTLSWSAGATGMVPRLGVSSSIRSGRIRYGRIIQLGLDPGGVLTAFSPDAERARIVETGRSLGLRPGAGRSTLIGLWAAGGAIGLCIIGASTALLIIALTG
;
A
#
# COMPACT_ATOMS: atom_id res chain seq x y z
N MET A 1 -65.02 25.23 58.51
CA MET A 1 -63.54 25.24 58.45
C MET A 1 -63.09 24.54 57.18
N GLN A 2 -62.72 25.31 56.16
CA GLN A 2 -62.40 24.84 54.80
C GLN A 2 -60.89 25.06 54.59
N ARG A 3 -60.09 23.99 54.51
CA ARG A 3 -58.64 24.10 54.26
C ARG A 3 -58.37 23.98 52.76
N SER A 4 -57.99 25.12 52.18
CA SER A 4 -57.41 25.30 50.85
C SER A 4 -56.19 24.39 50.64
N ARG A 5 -56.17 23.65 49.52
CA ARG A 5 -54.99 22.92 49.03
C ARG A 5 -54.30 23.78 47.97
N VAL A 6 -53.08 24.20 48.26
CA VAL A 6 -52.15 24.87 47.34
C VAL A 6 -51.54 23.82 46.38
N PRO A 7 -51.50 24.05 45.06
CA PRO A 7 -50.86 23.13 44.13
C PRO A 7 -49.33 23.23 44.22
N ARG A 8 -48.66 22.07 44.35
CA ARG A 8 -47.20 21.93 44.29
C ARG A 8 -46.73 22.15 42.85
N GLY A 9 -45.82 23.09 42.67
CA GLY A 9 -45.12 23.35 41.40
C GLY A 9 -44.34 22.13 40.93
N GLY A 10 -44.53 21.77 39.66
CA GLY A 10 -43.76 20.74 38.98
C GLY A 10 -42.34 21.19 38.63
N PRO A 11 -41.41 20.25 38.43
CA PRO A 11 -40.02 20.55 38.13
C PRO A 11 -39.87 21.18 36.74
N VAL A 12 -39.23 22.35 36.70
CA VAL A 12 -38.83 23.03 35.47
C VAL A 12 -37.66 22.25 34.85
N HIS A 13 -37.94 21.51 33.78
CA HIS A 13 -36.90 20.91 32.95
C HIS A 13 -36.14 22.02 32.20
N ARG A 14 -34.97 22.41 32.74
CA ARG A 14 -33.96 23.17 31.98
C ARG A 14 -33.38 22.25 30.91
N GLY A 15 -33.84 22.44 29.67
CA GLY A 15 -33.20 21.88 28.49
C GLY A 15 -31.80 22.46 28.33
N ASN A 16 -30.78 21.70 28.70
CA ASN A 16 -29.39 21.99 28.31
C ASN A 16 -29.27 21.77 26.80
N GLY A 17 -29.53 22.84 26.04
CA GLY A 17 -29.26 22.96 24.61
C GLY A 17 -27.76 22.90 24.33
N THR A 18 -27.18 21.71 24.47
CA THR A 18 -25.82 21.40 24.04
C THR A 18 -25.86 21.11 22.53
N ILE A 19 -26.22 22.13 21.73
CA ILE A 19 -26.03 22.07 20.28
C ILE A 19 -24.51 22.13 20.08
N MET A 20 -23.89 20.95 20.04
CA MET A 20 -22.48 20.79 19.73
C MET A 20 -22.18 21.51 18.41
N ARG A 21 -21.39 22.58 18.50
CA ARG A 21 -20.70 23.23 17.38
C ARG A 21 -19.65 22.26 16.78
N ALA A 22 -20.09 21.12 16.23
CA ALA A 22 -19.22 20.16 15.55
C ALA A 22 -18.75 20.66 14.17
N SER A 23 -19.28 21.79 13.68
CA SER A 23 -19.00 22.32 12.34
C SER A 23 -17.66 23.05 12.17
N ARG A 24 -16.90 23.30 13.25
CA ARG A 24 -15.61 24.04 13.13
C ARG A 24 -14.39 23.17 12.85
N LEU A 25 -14.47 21.85 12.97
CA LEU A 25 -13.32 20.95 12.71
C LEU A 25 -13.07 20.69 11.22
N PHE A 26 -14.00 21.06 10.33
CA PHE A 26 -13.82 20.97 8.87
C PHE A 26 -13.33 22.27 8.21
N SER A 27 -12.85 23.25 8.99
CA SER A 27 -12.07 24.39 8.49
C SER A 27 -10.65 23.95 8.12
N THR A 28 -10.55 22.96 7.25
CA THR A 28 -9.30 22.59 6.61
C THR A 28 -8.85 23.75 5.74
N ARG A 29 -7.58 24.16 5.92
CA ARG A 29 -6.95 25.24 5.15
C ARG A 29 -7.25 25.04 3.65
N PRO A 30 -7.68 26.05 2.89
CA PRO A 30 -8.03 25.93 1.48
C PRO A 30 -6.85 25.45 0.62
N ALA A 31 -5.62 25.69 1.06
CA ALA A 31 -4.43 25.10 0.47
C ALA A 31 -4.43 23.56 0.54
N LEU A 32 -4.91 22.98 1.65
CA LEU A 32 -5.05 21.54 1.81
C LEU A 32 -6.14 20.98 0.89
N ARG A 33 -7.27 21.70 0.72
CA ARG A 33 -8.34 21.28 -0.20
C ARG A 33 -7.87 21.29 -1.66
N GLY A 34 -7.14 22.32 -2.08
CA GLY A 34 -6.53 22.37 -3.41
C GLY A 34 -5.51 21.26 -3.63
N LEU A 35 -4.65 21.00 -2.64
CA LEU A 35 -3.69 19.90 -2.68
C LEU A 35 -4.40 18.54 -2.81
N LEU A 36 -5.46 18.32 -2.03
CA LEU A 36 -6.24 17.09 -2.06
C LEU A 36 -6.91 16.88 -3.42
N LEU A 37 -7.49 17.93 -4.02
CA LEU A 37 -8.06 17.86 -5.38
C LEU A 37 -6.99 17.52 -6.42
N CYS A 38 -5.78 18.10 -6.33
CA CYS A 38 -4.68 17.75 -7.22
C CYS A 38 -4.28 16.28 -7.07
N VAL A 39 -4.16 15.78 -5.84
CA VAL A 39 -3.76 14.38 -5.58
C VAL A 39 -4.83 13.41 -6.09
N VAL A 40 -6.11 13.68 -5.81
CA VAL A 40 -7.22 12.85 -6.30
C VAL A 40 -7.29 12.89 -7.83
N GLY A 41 -7.17 14.07 -8.44
CA GLY A 41 -7.13 14.22 -9.90
C GLY A 41 -6.00 13.43 -10.53
N ALA A 42 -4.78 13.52 -9.99
CA ALA A 42 -3.62 12.78 -10.47
C ALA A 42 -3.79 11.25 -10.36
N LEU A 43 -4.39 10.76 -9.26
CA LEU A 43 -4.66 9.33 -9.09
C LEU A 43 -5.70 8.81 -10.09
N ILE A 44 -6.79 9.55 -10.28
CA ILE A 44 -7.85 9.19 -11.25
C ILE A 44 -7.28 9.19 -12.67
N THR A 45 -6.55 10.25 -13.05
CA THR A 45 -5.89 10.33 -14.36
C THR A 45 -4.89 9.21 -14.56
N GLY A 46 -4.05 8.90 -13.57
CA GLY A 46 -3.08 7.82 -13.65
C GLY A 46 -3.73 6.45 -13.84
N SER A 47 -4.82 6.17 -13.11
CA SER A 47 -5.61 4.95 -13.28
C SER A 47 -6.23 4.84 -14.67
N GLY A 48 -6.79 5.94 -15.18
CA GLY A 48 -7.37 5.99 -16.52
C GLY A 48 -6.32 5.76 -17.62
N ILE A 49 -5.16 6.40 -17.52
CA ILE A 49 -4.05 6.20 -18.47
C ILE A 49 -3.58 4.75 -18.47
N LEU A 50 -3.40 4.14 -17.28
CA LEU A 50 -2.98 2.74 -17.19
C LEU A 50 -4.01 1.79 -17.84
N GLY A 51 -5.31 2.08 -17.65
CA GLY A 51 -6.39 1.35 -18.32
C GLY A 51 -6.34 1.49 -19.85
N ILE A 52 -6.10 2.70 -20.36
CA ILE A 52 -5.96 2.96 -21.80
C ILE A 52 -4.75 2.20 -22.37
N VAL A 53 -3.58 2.30 -21.73
CA VAL A 53 -2.36 1.61 -22.20
C VAL A 53 -2.55 0.10 -22.20
N SER A 54 -3.17 -0.46 -21.17
CA SER A 54 -3.47 -1.90 -21.11
C SER A 54 -4.43 -2.32 -22.23
N ALA A 55 -5.47 -1.53 -22.51
CA ALA A 55 -6.43 -1.81 -23.56
C ALA A 55 -5.81 -1.70 -24.96
N LEU A 56 -4.95 -0.69 -25.18
CA LEU A 56 -4.21 -0.53 -26.43
C LEU A 56 -3.23 -1.68 -26.66
N HIS A 57 -2.46 -2.07 -25.63
CA HIS A 57 -1.52 -3.18 -25.77
C HIS A 57 -2.21 -4.52 -26.10
N GLN A 58 -3.38 -4.78 -25.49
CA GLN A 58 -4.20 -5.95 -25.84
C GLN A 58 -4.83 -5.83 -27.24
N GLY A 59 -5.19 -4.60 -27.65
CA GLY A 59 -5.65 -4.28 -28.99
C GLY A 59 -4.59 -4.56 -30.04
N ASP A 60 -3.38 -4.03 -29.88
CA ASP A 60 -2.27 -4.19 -30.84
C ASP A 60 -1.91 -5.66 -31.08
N VAL A 61 -1.82 -6.47 -30.01
CA VAL A 61 -1.55 -7.91 -30.13
C VAL A 61 -2.67 -8.60 -30.88
N ARG A 62 -3.93 -8.23 -30.57
CA ARG A 62 -5.10 -8.81 -31.22
C ARG A 62 -5.20 -8.42 -32.69
N ASP A 63 -5.01 -7.14 -33.00
CA ASP A 63 -5.06 -6.59 -34.35
C ASP A 63 -3.94 -7.20 -35.21
N ALA A 64 -2.72 -7.30 -34.68
CA ALA A 64 -1.62 -8.00 -35.35
C ALA A 64 -1.97 -9.46 -35.67
N LEU A 65 -2.56 -10.19 -34.73
CA LEU A 65 -2.99 -11.56 -34.95
C LEU A 65 -4.15 -11.66 -35.96
N THR A 66 -5.11 -10.73 -35.95
CA THR A 66 -6.24 -10.75 -36.89
C THR A 66 -5.88 -10.28 -38.29
N ASP A 67 -4.87 -9.42 -38.44
CA ASP A 67 -4.41 -8.87 -39.72
C ASP A 67 -3.51 -9.85 -40.51
N GLY A 68 -3.51 -11.13 -40.11
CA GLY A 68 -2.89 -12.23 -40.85
C GLY A 68 -1.63 -12.80 -40.22
N ALA A 69 -1.15 -12.27 -39.09
CA ALA A 69 -0.06 -12.91 -38.35
C ALA A 69 -0.53 -14.14 -37.56
N GLY A 70 -1.80 -14.19 -37.17
CA GLY A 70 -2.35 -15.24 -36.33
C GLY A 70 -2.93 -16.43 -37.10
N VAL A 71 -2.89 -17.60 -36.46
CA VAL A 71 -3.57 -18.82 -36.90
C VAL A 71 -4.62 -19.17 -35.87
N THR A 72 -5.80 -19.61 -36.33
CA THR A 72 -6.86 -20.08 -35.43
C THR A 72 -6.73 -21.58 -35.23
N ALA A 73 -6.76 -22.02 -33.97
CA ALA A 73 -6.89 -23.43 -33.58
C ALA A 73 -8.14 -23.62 -32.70
N GLU A 74 -8.66 -24.85 -32.68
CA GLU A 74 -9.71 -25.24 -31.75
C GLU A 74 -9.08 -25.55 -30.38
N GLY A 75 -9.43 -24.76 -29.36
CA GLY A 75 -9.02 -24.98 -27.98
C GLY A 75 -10.12 -25.69 -27.20
N THR A 76 -9.76 -26.72 -26.44
CA THR A 76 -10.67 -27.48 -25.58
C THR A 76 -10.51 -27.06 -24.13
N LEU A 77 -11.60 -26.77 -23.42
CA LEU A 77 -11.57 -26.51 -21.99
C LEU A 77 -11.11 -27.76 -21.25
N THR A 78 -9.92 -27.70 -20.64
CA THR A 78 -9.30 -28.84 -19.94
C THR A 78 -9.47 -28.78 -18.43
N GLU A 79 -9.52 -27.57 -17.87
CA GLU A 79 -9.53 -27.35 -16.43
C GLU A 79 -10.19 -26.00 -16.12
N VAL A 80 -10.87 -25.91 -14.97
CA VAL A 80 -11.35 -24.65 -14.41
C VAL A 80 -10.45 -24.29 -13.24
N VAL A 81 -9.68 -23.22 -13.39
CA VAL A 81 -8.70 -22.78 -12.39
C VAL A 81 -9.40 -21.88 -11.38
N THR A 82 -9.33 -22.25 -10.11
CA THR A 82 -9.88 -21.43 -9.03
C THR A 82 -8.82 -20.44 -8.55
N LEU A 83 -9.03 -19.16 -8.84
CA LEU A 83 -8.22 -18.05 -8.38
C LEU A 83 -8.82 -17.49 -7.08
N HIS A 84 -8.01 -17.46 -6.04
CA HIS A 84 -8.39 -16.84 -4.77
C HIS A 84 -7.82 -15.43 -4.73
N SER A 85 -8.69 -14.43 -4.86
CA SER A 85 -8.32 -13.02 -4.68
C SER A 85 -8.66 -12.60 -3.26
N SER A 86 -7.65 -12.53 -2.40
CA SER A 86 -7.80 -11.92 -1.07
C SER A 86 -7.30 -10.49 -1.12
N THR A 87 -8.23 -9.53 -1.12
CA THR A 87 -7.85 -8.14 -0.85
C THR A 87 -7.74 -7.98 0.66
N HIS A 88 -6.55 -7.63 1.16
CA HIS A 88 -6.19 -7.59 2.59
C HIS A 88 -7.05 -6.68 3.50
N ARG A 89 -8.06 -5.99 2.98
CA ARG A 89 -8.80 -4.95 3.69
C ARG A 89 -10.24 -5.26 3.98
N THR A 90 -10.90 -5.97 3.08
CA THR A 90 -12.23 -6.50 3.34
C THR A 90 -12.01 -7.94 3.81
N ARG A 91 -12.81 -8.45 4.74
CA ARG A 91 -12.86 -9.91 5.00
C ARG A 91 -13.48 -10.66 3.81
N TYR A 92 -13.45 -10.07 2.62
CA TYR A 92 -14.03 -10.59 1.40
C TYR A 92 -12.92 -11.32 0.66
N SER A 93 -12.94 -12.64 0.75
CA SER A 93 -12.23 -13.49 -0.20
C SER A 93 -13.13 -13.63 -1.41
N ASP A 94 -12.69 -13.11 -2.55
CA ASP A 94 -13.36 -13.39 -3.81
C ASP A 94 -12.77 -14.67 -4.39
N THR A 95 -13.64 -15.58 -4.82
CA THR A 95 -13.25 -16.83 -5.46
C THR A 95 -13.73 -16.76 -6.88
N GLU A 96 -12.79 -16.66 -7.81
CA GLU A 96 -13.09 -16.61 -9.25
C GLU A 96 -12.64 -17.92 -9.89
N HIS A 97 -13.49 -18.47 -10.74
CA HIS A 97 -13.25 -19.66 -11.53
C HIS A 97 -12.99 -19.23 -12.96
N CYS A 98 -11.80 -19.52 -13.49
CA CYS A 98 -11.38 -19.08 -14.81
C CYS A 98 -11.06 -20.31 -15.69
N PRO A 99 -11.62 -20.41 -16.91
CA PRO A 99 -11.43 -21.57 -17.76
C PRO A 99 -10.03 -21.61 -18.38
N ARG A 100 -9.40 -22.79 -18.41
CA ARG A 100 -8.11 -23.06 -19.06
C ARG A 100 -8.30 -23.98 -20.26
N TYR A 101 -8.01 -23.44 -21.43
CA TYR A 101 -8.14 -24.15 -22.70
C TYR A 101 -6.78 -24.70 -23.12
N ALA A 102 -6.77 -25.93 -23.64
CA ALA A 102 -5.61 -26.49 -24.32
C ALA A 102 -5.87 -26.55 -25.82
N PHE A 103 -4.88 -26.22 -26.63
CA PHE A 103 -4.95 -26.31 -28.08
C PHE A 103 -3.64 -26.90 -28.63
N THR A 104 -3.68 -27.38 -29.87
CA THR A 104 -2.49 -27.87 -30.58
C THR A 104 -2.09 -26.82 -31.62
N ALA A 105 -0.86 -26.32 -31.52
CA ALA A 105 -0.32 -25.36 -32.46
C ALA A 105 0.10 -26.04 -33.78
N ALA A 106 0.41 -25.24 -34.80
CA ALA A 106 0.79 -25.72 -36.14
C ALA A 106 2.05 -26.60 -36.15
N ASP A 107 2.94 -26.42 -35.17
CA ASP A 107 4.14 -27.24 -34.96
C ASP A 107 3.86 -28.57 -34.23
N GLY A 108 2.59 -28.86 -33.90
CA GLY A 108 2.16 -30.03 -33.14
C GLY A 108 2.34 -29.90 -31.63
N SER A 109 2.86 -28.77 -31.12
CA SER A 109 3.02 -28.55 -29.69
C SER A 109 1.68 -28.30 -29.00
N ARG A 110 1.51 -28.87 -27.81
CA ARG A 110 0.32 -28.64 -26.98
C ARG A 110 0.54 -27.41 -26.11
N GLN A 111 -0.32 -26.42 -26.27
CA GLN A 111 -0.30 -25.17 -25.51
C GLN A 111 -1.52 -25.07 -24.60
N THR A 112 -1.43 -24.22 -23.57
CA THR A 112 -2.55 -23.91 -22.69
C THR A 112 -2.68 -22.41 -22.49
N VAL A 113 -3.91 -21.90 -22.56
CA VAL A 113 -4.24 -20.50 -22.30
C VAL A 113 -5.28 -20.41 -21.20
N LEU A 114 -5.04 -19.53 -20.23
CA LEU A 114 -5.99 -19.23 -19.16
C LEU A 114 -6.82 -18.01 -19.57
N ASP A 115 -8.13 -18.17 -19.73
CA ASP A 115 -9.02 -17.06 -20.02
C ASP A 115 -9.36 -16.31 -18.74
N ARG A 116 -8.79 -15.11 -18.60
CA ARG A 116 -9.12 -14.21 -17.49
C ARG A 116 -10.27 -13.25 -17.82
N THR A 117 -10.80 -13.30 -19.03
CA THR A 117 -11.88 -12.40 -19.49
C THR A 117 -13.27 -12.98 -19.25
N GLN A 118 -13.35 -14.30 -19.02
CA GLN A 118 -14.59 -15.02 -18.74
C GLN A 118 -14.53 -15.77 -17.40
N CYS A 119 -13.98 -15.16 -16.36
CA CYS A 119 -14.06 -15.75 -15.02
C CYS A 119 -15.49 -15.60 -14.45
N SER A 120 -15.92 -16.57 -13.65
CA SER A 120 -17.21 -16.56 -12.95
C SER A 120 -17.00 -16.84 -11.46
N ASP A 121 -17.92 -16.40 -10.62
CA ASP A 121 -18.00 -16.80 -9.20
C ASP A 121 -18.50 -18.26 -9.04
N ARG A 122 -18.87 -18.90 -10.15
CA ARG A 122 -19.46 -20.24 -10.21
C ARG A 122 -18.66 -21.15 -11.15
N ALA A 123 -18.18 -22.27 -10.61
CA ALA A 123 -17.46 -23.26 -11.42
C ALA A 123 -18.38 -24.02 -12.39
N ASP A 124 -19.68 -24.10 -12.07
CA ASP A 124 -20.72 -24.78 -12.88
C ASP A 124 -21.07 -24.05 -14.18
N ASP A 125 -20.61 -22.80 -14.35
CA ASP A 125 -20.75 -22.06 -15.61
C ASP A 125 -19.82 -22.58 -16.72
N PHE A 126 -18.91 -23.50 -16.38
CA PHE A 126 -17.91 -24.04 -17.31
C PHE A 126 -18.07 -25.55 -17.51
N THR A 127 -18.25 -25.95 -18.77
CA THR A 127 -18.36 -27.36 -19.15
C THR A 127 -17.04 -27.85 -19.75
N THR A 128 -16.28 -28.65 -18.99
CA THR A 128 -15.03 -29.27 -19.47
C THR A 128 -15.27 -30.07 -20.75
N GLY A 129 -14.36 -29.98 -21.72
CA GLY A 129 -14.52 -30.57 -23.05
C GLY A 129 -15.19 -29.66 -24.08
N SER A 130 -15.79 -28.54 -23.67
CA SER A 130 -16.25 -27.52 -24.61
C SER A 130 -15.10 -26.95 -25.43
N THR A 131 -15.38 -26.60 -26.69
CA THR A 131 -14.38 -26.06 -27.60
C THR A 131 -14.62 -24.59 -27.93
N ILE A 132 -13.53 -23.87 -28.20
CA ILE A 132 -13.54 -22.43 -28.45
C ILE A 132 -12.43 -22.08 -29.45
N PRO A 133 -12.63 -21.11 -30.36
CA PRO A 133 -11.55 -20.64 -31.21
C PRO A 133 -10.48 -19.92 -30.38
N VAL A 134 -9.24 -20.35 -30.56
CA VAL A 134 -8.03 -19.73 -29.99
C VAL A 134 -7.19 -19.19 -31.15
N LEU A 135 -6.96 -17.89 -31.14
CA LEU A 135 -6.10 -17.21 -32.10
C LEU A 135 -4.70 -17.09 -31.49
N TYR A 136 -3.67 -17.57 -32.17
CA TYR A 136 -2.30 -17.58 -31.65
C TYR A 136 -1.27 -17.20 -32.71
N ASP A 137 -0.09 -16.75 -32.27
CA ASP A 137 1.05 -16.50 -33.15
C ASP A 137 1.76 -17.82 -33.49
N PRO A 138 1.85 -18.25 -34.75
CA PRO A 138 2.54 -19.48 -35.12
C PRO A 138 4.05 -19.44 -34.85
N ALA A 139 4.68 -18.27 -34.77
CA ALA A 139 6.09 -18.11 -34.43
C ALA A 139 6.34 -18.17 -32.91
N ASP A 140 5.37 -17.78 -32.09
CA ASP A 140 5.36 -17.96 -30.64
C ASP A 140 3.99 -18.41 -30.12
N PRO A 141 3.71 -19.73 -30.12
CA PRO A 141 2.40 -20.27 -29.73
C PRO A 141 1.96 -19.96 -28.30
N LYS A 142 2.84 -19.38 -27.47
CA LYS A 142 2.49 -18.89 -26.12
C LYS A 142 1.69 -17.60 -26.17
N VAL A 143 1.81 -16.83 -27.26
CA VAL A 143 1.00 -15.64 -27.51
C VAL A 143 -0.32 -16.11 -28.13
N ALA A 144 -1.26 -16.47 -27.26
CA ALA A 144 -2.58 -16.96 -27.63
C ALA A 144 -3.67 -16.16 -26.94
N ILE A 145 -4.74 -15.85 -27.68
CA ILE A 145 -5.92 -15.14 -27.20
C ILE A 145 -7.18 -15.92 -27.57
N ILE A 146 -8.18 -15.85 -26.69
CA ILE A 146 -9.48 -16.46 -26.95
C ILE A 146 -10.30 -15.56 -27.86
N ASP A 147 -10.78 -16.11 -28.96
CA ASP A 147 -11.51 -15.34 -29.97
C ASP A 147 -13.03 -15.50 -29.84
N THR A 148 -13.59 -15.09 -28.70
CA THR A 148 -15.04 -15.05 -28.50
C THR A 148 -15.63 -13.66 -28.74
N PRO A 149 -16.92 -13.55 -29.11
CA PRO A 149 -17.64 -12.28 -29.12
C PRO A 149 -17.57 -11.55 -27.78
N GLY A 150 -17.60 -12.28 -26.67
CA GLY A 150 -17.45 -11.72 -25.31
C GLY A 150 -16.08 -11.09 -25.08
N ALA A 151 -14.99 -11.78 -25.46
CA ALA A 151 -13.63 -11.26 -25.35
C ALA A 151 -13.39 -10.03 -26.26
N ARG A 152 -14.05 -9.96 -27.42
CA ARG A 152 -14.04 -8.77 -28.29
C ARG A 152 -14.76 -7.57 -27.66
N GLY A 153 -15.81 -7.82 -26.89
CA GLY A 153 -16.59 -6.78 -26.22
C GLY A 153 -15.89 -6.19 -25.00
N SER A 154 -15.18 -7.02 -24.23
CA SER A 154 -14.55 -6.60 -22.96
C SER A 154 -13.39 -5.62 -23.15
N SER A 155 -12.62 -5.71 -24.24
CA SER A 155 -11.56 -4.74 -24.55
C SER A 155 -12.13 -3.34 -24.86
N ARG A 156 -13.28 -3.28 -25.53
CA ARG A 156 -13.97 -2.01 -25.83
C ARG A 156 -14.57 -1.37 -24.58
N SER A 157 -15.15 -2.16 -23.68
CA SER A 157 -15.70 -1.62 -22.43
C SER A 157 -14.62 -1.00 -21.55
N GLY A 158 -13.40 -1.56 -21.53
CA GLY A 158 -12.26 -0.97 -20.82
C GLY A 158 -11.98 0.49 -21.22
N LEU A 159 -11.99 0.78 -22.52
CA LEU A 159 -11.79 2.15 -23.04
C LEU A 159 -12.96 3.08 -22.67
N LEU A 160 -14.20 2.58 -22.70
CA LEU A 160 -15.38 3.36 -22.33
C LEU A 160 -15.35 3.85 -20.88
N PHE A 161 -14.68 3.14 -19.97
CA PHE A 161 -14.49 3.59 -18.59
C PHE A 161 -13.21 4.40 -18.39
N ALA A 162 -12.12 4.00 -19.05
CA ALA A 162 -10.81 4.61 -18.85
C ALA A 162 -10.74 6.05 -19.40
N ILE A 163 -11.39 6.35 -20.53
CA ILE A 163 -11.40 7.68 -21.13
C ILE A 163 -12.14 8.70 -20.23
N PRO A 164 -13.41 8.48 -19.81
CA PRO A 164 -14.11 9.41 -18.94
C PRO A 164 -13.41 9.61 -17.59
N MET A 165 -12.83 8.56 -17.00
CA MET A 165 -12.01 8.66 -15.79
C MET A 165 -10.82 9.60 -16.02
N THR A 166 -10.08 9.40 -17.12
CA THR A 166 -8.93 10.25 -17.45
C THR A 166 -9.33 11.72 -17.58
N LEU A 167 -10.43 11.99 -18.29
CA LEU A 167 -10.98 13.32 -18.49
C LEU A 167 -11.45 13.96 -17.17
N LEU A 168 -12.11 13.19 -16.30
CA LEU A 168 -12.54 13.63 -14.96
C LEU A 168 -11.34 14.02 -14.10
N GLY A 169 -10.31 13.16 -14.06
CA GLY A 169 -9.08 13.45 -13.31
C GLY A 169 -8.37 14.70 -13.82
N LEU A 170 -8.32 14.90 -15.14
CA LEU A 170 -7.74 16.08 -15.76
C LEU A 170 -8.55 17.35 -15.43
N GLY A 171 -9.88 17.25 -15.43
CA GLY A 171 -10.77 18.33 -15.01
C GLY A 171 -10.53 18.76 -13.55
N LEU A 172 -10.32 17.80 -12.64
CA LEU A 172 -9.97 18.09 -11.24
C LEU A 172 -8.61 18.78 -11.10
N LEU A 173 -7.61 18.37 -11.89
CA LEU A 173 -6.29 18.99 -11.92
C LEU A 173 -6.36 20.44 -12.41
N ILE A 174 -7.18 20.73 -13.43
CA ILE A 174 -7.38 22.07 -13.98
C ILE A 174 -8.19 22.96 -13.01
N ALA A 175 -9.15 22.40 -12.28
CA ALA A 175 -10.00 23.14 -11.35
C ALA A 175 -9.30 23.46 -10.00
N ALA A 176 -8.30 22.68 -9.58
CA ALA A 176 -7.66 22.87 -8.29
C ALA A 176 -7.01 24.27 -8.10
N PRO A 177 -6.26 24.83 -9.07
CA PRO A 177 -5.71 26.19 -8.96
C PRO A 177 -6.79 27.27 -8.83
N SER A 178 -7.90 27.16 -9.56
CA SER A 178 -8.98 28.15 -9.53
C SER A 178 -9.71 28.14 -8.18
N ALA A 179 -9.91 26.97 -7.58
CA ALA A 179 -10.44 26.82 -6.23
C ALA A 179 -9.53 27.47 -5.18
N VAL A 180 -8.21 27.28 -5.27
CA VAL A 180 -7.23 27.92 -4.36
C VAL A 180 -7.23 29.44 -4.54
N ARG A 181 -7.25 29.93 -5.78
CA ARG A 181 -7.32 31.38 -6.06
C ARG A 181 -8.59 32.01 -5.49
N ARG A 182 -9.75 31.37 -5.67
CA ARG A 182 -11.03 31.85 -5.12
C ARG A 182 -11.01 31.89 -3.59
N ALA A 183 -10.47 30.85 -2.96
CA ALA A 183 -10.35 30.82 -1.50
C ALA A 183 -9.39 31.88 -0.94
N ARG A 184 -8.31 32.21 -1.67
CA ARG A 184 -7.41 33.32 -1.31
C ARG A 184 -8.12 34.67 -1.43
N ARG A 185 -8.90 34.89 -2.49
CA ARG A 185 -9.69 36.12 -2.68
C ARG A 185 -10.70 36.33 -1.56
N ASN A 186 -11.44 35.28 -1.18
CA ASN A 186 -12.42 35.37 -0.10
C ASN A 186 -11.77 35.71 1.25
N ARG A 187 -10.59 35.14 1.55
CA ARG A 187 -9.83 35.48 2.75
C ARG A 187 -9.34 36.92 2.76
N ALA A 188 -8.82 37.40 1.64
CA ALA A 188 -8.41 38.80 1.52
C ALA A 188 -9.59 39.76 1.76
N ALA A 189 -10.79 39.41 1.29
CA ALA A 189 -12.01 40.17 1.56
C ALA A 189 -12.42 40.14 3.05
N GLU A 190 -12.31 38.98 3.72
CA GLU A 190 -12.57 38.85 5.16
C GLU A 190 -11.57 39.64 6.01
N ASP A 191 -10.28 39.58 5.66
CA ASP A 191 -9.21 40.32 6.35
C ASP A 191 -9.38 41.83 6.17
N ALA A 192 -9.77 42.29 4.97
CA ALA A 192 -10.10 43.69 4.71
C ALA A 192 -11.31 44.16 5.55
N ALA A 193 -12.38 43.36 5.60
CA ALA A 193 -13.55 43.67 6.42
C ALA A 193 -13.24 43.67 7.93
N ARG A 194 -12.30 42.84 8.39
CA ARG A 194 -11.86 42.83 9.80
C ARG A 194 -10.98 44.04 10.14
N ALA A 195 -10.18 44.52 9.19
CA ALA A 195 -9.35 45.71 9.38
C ALA A 195 -10.19 47.00 9.54
N GLU A 196 -11.38 47.04 8.94
CA GLU A 196 -12.33 48.15 9.10
C GLU A 196 -13.09 48.13 10.43
N MET A 197 -13.04 47.05 11.22
CA MET A 197 -13.68 47.03 12.54
C MET A 197 -12.87 47.88 13.55
N PRO A 198 -13.47 48.90 14.18
CA PRO A 198 -12.79 49.75 15.14
C PRO A 198 -12.30 48.91 16.33
N VAL A 199 -10.99 48.94 16.56
CA VAL A 199 -10.34 48.32 17.72
C VAL A 199 -10.77 49.12 18.95
N LEU A 200 -11.67 48.57 19.76
CA LEU A 200 -11.95 49.10 21.09
C LEU A 200 -10.70 48.92 21.95
N GLY A 201 -9.97 50.03 22.14
CA GLY A 201 -8.66 50.08 22.77
C GLY A 201 -8.67 49.62 24.23
N GLY A 202 -7.86 48.60 24.52
CA GLY A 202 -7.35 48.29 25.85
C GLY A 202 -5.86 48.05 25.72
N GLU A 203 -5.04 48.93 26.31
CA GLU A 203 -3.57 48.84 26.30
C GLU A 203 -3.10 47.54 26.98
N PRO A 204 -2.25 46.71 26.32
CA PRO A 204 -1.60 45.57 26.95
C PRO A 204 -0.39 46.06 27.77
N THR A 205 -0.44 45.90 29.08
CA THR A 205 0.70 46.13 29.97
C THR A 205 1.75 45.01 29.81
N ALA A 206 2.99 45.40 29.54
CA ALA A 206 4.12 44.51 29.33
C ALA A 206 4.63 43.89 30.64
N TYR A 207 4.74 42.56 30.70
CA TYR A 207 5.41 41.82 31.78
C TYR A 207 6.83 41.41 31.33
N PRO A 208 7.92 41.92 31.94
CA PRO A 208 9.30 41.68 31.51
C PRO A 208 10.00 40.43 32.12
N GLU A 209 9.31 39.52 32.78
CA GLU A 209 9.95 38.56 33.70
C GLU A 209 10.42 37.21 33.09
N VAL A 210 10.06 36.88 31.84
CA VAL A 210 10.34 35.54 31.25
C VAL A 210 11.62 35.43 30.42
N ALA A 211 12.40 36.51 30.27
CA ALA A 211 13.62 36.51 29.44
C ALA A 211 14.88 35.94 30.12
N ALA A 212 14.89 35.77 31.45
CA ALA A 212 16.11 35.42 32.20
C ALA A 212 16.37 33.90 32.38
N ALA A 213 15.39 33.04 32.14
CA ALA A 213 15.50 31.60 32.44
C ALA A 213 16.17 30.74 31.35
N ALA A 214 16.44 31.28 30.15
CA ALA A 214 16.93 30.51 29.01
C ALA A 214 18.47 30.40 28.91
N ALA A 215 19.23 31.16 29.71
CA ALA A 215 20.68 31.31 29.52
C ALA A 215 21.58 30.37 30.35
N VAL A 216 21.05 29.65 31.35
CA VAL A 216 21.88 28.91 32.34
C VAL A 216 22.09 27.42 31.98
N ALA A 217 21.44 26.89 30.95
CA ALA A 217 21.45 25.45 30.65
C ALA A 217 22.58 24.94 29.70
N SER A 218 23.54 25.78 29.30
CA SER A 218 24.43 25.48 28.16
C SER A 218 25.88 25.06 28.48
N ALA A 219 26.30 24.88 29.74
CA ALA A 219 27.73 24.71 30.05
C ALA A 219 28.03 23.65 31.13
N ALA A 220 28.02 22.35 30.78
CA ALA A 220 28.75 21.30 31.52
C ALA A 220 28.88 20.02 30.66
N GLY A 221 29.99 19.90 29.92
CA GLY A 221 30.34 18.72 29.13
C GLY A 221 31.39 17.87 29.85
N THR A 222 30.98 16.72 30.37
CA THR A 222 31.83 15.59 30.74
C THR A 222 31.21 14.35 30.09
N GLY A 223 31.98 13.66 29.24
CA GLY A 223 31.54 12.53 28.41
C GLY A 223 31.03 11.36 29.24
N SER A 224 29.75 11.44 29.61
CA SER A 224 28.99 10.38 30.23
C SER A 224 28.51 9.43 29.13
N GLU A 225 28.47 8.14 29.47
CA GLU A 225 27.87 7.02 28.72
C GLU A 225 26.45 7.30 28.17
N THR A 226 25.86 8.44 28.56
CA THR A 226 24.69 9.08 27.95
C THR A 226 24.87 9.59 26.51
N ASP A 227 26.08 9.69 25.96
CA ASP A 227 26.27 10.24 24.60
C ASP A 227 26.13 9.18 23.47
N VAL A 228 25.86 7.92 23.83
CA VAL A 228 25.52 6.90 22.85
C VAL A 228 24.10 7.15 22.35
N SER A 229 23.99 7.47 21.05
CA SER A 229 22.71 7.72 20.37
C SER A 229 21.70 6.60 20.64
N VAL A 230 20.41 6.95 20.68
CA VAL A 230 19.33 5.96 20.87
C VAL A 230 19.40 4.91 19.75
N THR A 231 19.76 5.34 18.55
CA THR A 231 19.97 4.48 17.37
C THR A 231 21.04 3.43 17.61
N GLU A 232 22.20 3.80 18.16
CA GLU A 232 23.28 2.86 18.41
C GLU A 232 22.95 1.88 19.53
N ARG A 233 22.32 2.35 20.62
CA ARG A 233 21.80 1.47 21.68
C ARG A 233 20.78 0.47 21.13
N PHE A 234 19.94 0.91 20.19
CA PHE A 234 18.98 0.05 19.51
C PHE A 234 19.68 -1.00 18.64
N ALA A 235 20.62 -0.59 17.77
CA ALA A 235 21.38 -1.50 16.93
C ALA A 235 22.13 -2.56 17.77
N ARG A 236 22.80 -2.14 18.85
CA ARG A 236 23.57 -3.02 19.74
C ARG A 236 22.70 -4.06 20.43
N ARG A 237 21.51 -3.66 20.93
CA ARG A 237 20.57 -4.57 21.59
C ARG A 237 19.91 -5.55 20.62
N VAL A 238 19.70 -5.14 19.37
CA VAL A 238 19.29 -6.07 18.31
C VAL A 238 20.42 -7.05 17.99
N ALA A 239 21.66 -6.57 17.84
CA ALA A 239 22.82 -7.42 17.55
C ALA A 239 23.02 -8.51 18.61
N SER A 240 22.99 -8.15 19.90
CA SER A 240 23.09 -9.14 21.00
C SER A 240 21.97 -10.16 21.00
N GLY A 241 20.78 -9.80 20.49
CA GLY A 241 19.66 -10.72 20.37
C GLY A 241 19.76 -11.68 19.17
N LEU A 242 20.74 -11.47 18.29
CA LEU A 242 21.01 -12.25 17.08
C LEU A 242 22.29 -13.10 17.20
N ASP A 243 22.96 -13.08 18.35
CA ASP A 243 24.14 -13.91 18.60
C ASP A 243 23.78 -15.40 18.41
N GLY A 244 24.58 -16.09 17.58
CA GLY A 244 24.34 -17.49 17.22
C GLY A 244 23.29 -17.71 16.12
N THR A 245 22.80 -16.65 15.47
CA THR A 245 21.91 -16.74 14.30
C THR A 245 22.66 -16.41 13.00
N PRO A 246 22.13 -16.77 11.81
CA PRO A 246 22.74 -16.37 10.54
C PRO A 246 22.50 -14.89 10.19
N PHE A 247 22.04 -14.05 11.12
CA PHE A 247 21.76 -12.63 10.89
C PHE A 247 22.86 -11.75 11.46
N MET A 248 23.15 -10.66 10.75
CA MET A 248 24.07 -9.62 11.18
C MET A 248 23.39 -8.25 11.16
N VAL A 249 23.88 -7.35 12.01
CA VAL A 249 23.49 -5.95 12.06
C VAL A 249 24.58 -5.08 11.43
N GLU A 250 24.24 -4.31 10.42
CA GLU A 250 25.12 -3.37 9.72
C GLU A 250 24.67 -1.92 10.01
N PRO A 251 25.52 -1.07 10.64
CA PRO A 251 25.18 0.33 10.88
C PRO A 251 24.89 1.10 9.58
N CYS A 252 23.99 2.08 9.64
CA CYS A 252 23.64 2.99 8.54
C CYS A 252 23.53 4.44 9.06
N PRO A 253 23.72 5.48 8.23
CA PRO A 253 23.64 6.88 8.67
C PRO A 253 22.31 7.28 9.34
N ASP A 254 21.21 6.61 8.99
CA ASP A 254 19.86 6.87 9.49
C ASP A 254 19.29 5.71 10.33
N GLY A 255 20.12 4.74 10.73
CA GLY A 255 19.69 3.57 11.47
C GLY A 255 20.62 2.35 11.31
N PHE A 256 20.06 1.19 10.97
CA PHE A 256 20.83 -0.02 10.75
C PHE A 256 20.08 -1.01 9.84
N ARG A 257 20.82 -1.93 9.21
CA ARG A 257 20.29 -3.03 8.42
C ARG A 257 20.48 -4.35 9.17
N VAL A 258 19.46 -5.20 9.15
CA VAL A 258 19.53 -6.57 9.67
C VAL A 258 19.31 -7.51 8.49
N GLY A 259 20.23 -8.42 8.23
CA GLY A 259 20.11 -9.37 7.12
C GLY A 259 21.00 -10.58 7.30
N PHE A 260 20.91 -11.54 6.38
CA PHE A 260 21.76 -12.72 6.42
C PHE A 260 23.24 -12.35 6.32
N ALA A 261 24.07 -12.92 7.19
CA ALA A 261 25.51 -12.84 7.17
C ALA A 261 26.08 -13.73 6.05
N LEU A 262 25.75 -13.41 4.80
CA LEU A 262 26.15 -14.19 3.62
C LEU A 262 27.68 -14.24 3.43
N ALA A 263 28.43 -13.34 4.06
CA ALA A 263 29.89 -13.37 4.05
C ALA A 263 30.49 -14.37 5.06
N ASP A 264 29.71 -14.82 6.05
CA ASP A 264 30.17 -15.76 7.06
C ASP A 264 29.96 -17.20 6.58
N ALA A 265 31.08 -17.85 6.23
CA ALA A 265 31.10 -19.20 5.67
C ALA A 265 30.48 -20.26 6.59
N ARG A 266 30.38 -20.00 7.90
CA ARG A 266 29.78 -20.93 8.88
C ARG A 266 28.31 -21.24 8.57
N TRP A 267 27.61 -20.33 7.90
CA TRP A 267 26.19 -20.48 7.58
C TRP A 267 25.93 -21.05 6.19
N TRP A 268 26.94 -21.15 5.32
CA TRP A 268 26.73 -21.52 3.91
C TRP A 268 26.16 -22.91 3.74
N SER A 269 26.71 -23.90 4.45
CA SER A 269 26.24 -25.29 4.38
C SER A 269 24.78 -25.41 4.82
N ILE A 270 24.40 -24.71 5.90
CA ILE A 270 23.05 -24.75 6.45
C ILE A 270 22.07 -24.03 5.48
N LEU A 271 22.43 -22.85 4.99
CA LEU A 271 21.60 -22.10 4.03
C LEU A 271 21.42 -22.85 2.70
N GLN A 272 22.46 -23.55 2.24
CA GLN A 272 22.40 -24.39 1.04
C GLN A 272 21.51 -25.62 1.25
N TYR A 273 21.71 -26.34 2.36
CA TYR A 273 20.93 -27.56 2.67
C TYR A 273 19.44 -27.26 2.82
N SER A 274 19.08 -26.09 3.34
CA SER A 274 17.70 -25.63 3.46
C SER A 274 17.11 -25.04 2.16
N ASP A 275 17.82 -25.08 1.02
CA ASP A 275 17.43 -24.49 -0.27
C ASP A 275 16.92 -23.05 -0.10
N VAL A 276 17.69 -22.23 0.63
CA VAL A 276 17.38 -20.82 0.82
C VAL A 276 17.63 -20.09 -0.50
N ARG A 277 16.55 -19.66 -1.14
CA ARG A 277 16.58 -18.94 -2.43
C ARG A 277 16.32 -17.45 -2.29
N ASP A 278 15.90 -16.97 -1.13
CA ASP A 278 15.72 -15.53 -0.93
C ASP A 278 16.40 -15.07 0.36
N SER A 279 16.98 -13.88 0.29
CA SER A 279 17.57 -13.14 1.39
C SER A 279 16.64 -11.98 1.74
N ILE A 280 16.25 -11.89 3.02
CA ILE A 280 15.54 -10.74 3.55
C ILE A 280 16.51 -9.79 4.26
N THR A 281 16.31 -8.49 4.05
CA THR A 281 17.03 -7.43 4.76
C THR A 281 16.03 -6.45 5.35
N TYR A 282 16.06 -6.27 6.65
CA TYR A 282 15.30 -5.27 7.39
C TYR A 282 16.12 -3.99 7.49
N THR A 283 15.69 -2.93 6.81
CA THR A 283 16.28 -1.60 6.99
C THR A 283 15.51 -0.87 8.07
N VAL A 284 16.13 -0.73 9.24
CA VAL A 284 15.58 -0.02 10.38
C VAL A 284 16.05 1.42 10.33
N ARG A 285 15.11 2.36 10.24
CA ARG A 285 15.37 3.81 10.29
C ARG A 285 14.86 4.39 11.60
N VAL A 286 15.65 5.23 12.25
CA VAL A 286 15.32 5.81 13.55
C VAL A 286 15.20 7.33 13.44
N ASP A 287 14.06 7.88 13.83
CA ASP A 287 13.82 9.32 14.00
C ASP A 287 13.84 9.61 15.50
N GLU A 288 15.03 9.88 16.02
CA GLU A 288 15.26 10.14 17.45
C GLU A 288 14.45 11.34 17.95
N ARG A 289 14.33 12.39 17.13
CA ARG A 289 13.56 13.60 17.47
C ARG A 289 12.09 13.31 17.74
N LYS A 290 11.52 12.32 17.05
CA LYS A 290 10.11 11.92 17.22
C LYS A 290 9.94 10.68 18.08
N ASN A 291 11.03 10.10 18.59
CA ASN A 291 11.05 8.80 19.25
C ASN A 291 10.29 7.73 18.44
N ARG A 292 10.59 7.65 17.14
CA ARG A 292 9.93 6.71 16.21
C ARG A 292 10.95 5.93 15.41
N PHE A 293 10.61 4.71 15.04
CA PHE A 293 11.41 3.92 14.10
C PHE A 293 10.53 3.30 13.02
N ARG A 294 11.10 3.03 11.85
CA ARG A 294 10.43 2.34 10.74
C ARG A 294 11.28 1.17 10.31
N ILE A 295 10.63 0.05 9.96
CA ILE A 295 11.28 -1.11 9.36
C ILE A 295 10.79 -1.22 7.92
N ASP A 296 11.72 -1.13 6.97
CA ASP A 296 11.48 -1.40 5.56
C ASP A 296 12.09 -2.75 5.19
N ASP A 297 11.28 -3.67 4.70
CA ASP A 297 11.73 -5.02 4.34
C ASP A 297 12.15 -5.03 2.86
N THR A 298 13.31 -5.62 2.55
CA THR A 298 13.78 -5.84 1.18
C THR A 298 14.03 -7.33 0.97
N LEU A 299 13.43 -7.89 -0.07
CA LEU A 299 13.67 -9.28 -0.48
C LEU A 299 14.58 -9.30 -1.72
N ARG A 300 15.60 -10.16 -1.71
CA ARG A 300 16.48 -10.41 -2.84
C ARG A 300 16.55 -11.91 -3.10
N THR A 301 16.46 -12.31 -4.36
CA THR A 301 16.66 -13.71 -4.72
C THR A 301 18.15 -14.03 -4.78
N LEU A 302 18.53 -15.10 -4.10
CA LEU A 302 19.85 -15.71 -4.09
C LEU A 302 19.87 -16.81 -5.16
N SER A 303 20.93 -16.82 -5.97
CA SER A 303 21.27 -17.96 -6.80
C SER A 303 22.51 -18.65 -6.23
N TRP A 304 22.57 -19.97 -6.32
CA TRP A 304 23.74 -20.72 -5.90
C TRP A 304 24.56 -21.08 -7.14
N SER A 305 25.88 -20.91 -7.07
CA SER A 305 26.79 -21.25 -8.16
C SER A 305 27.99 -22.04 -7.66
N ALA A 306 28.49 -22.98 -8.46
CA ALA A 306 29.71 -23.70 -8.12
C ALA A 306 30.91 -22.74 -8.11
N GLY A 307 31.58 -22.63 -6.97
CA GLY A 307 32.86 -21.95 -6.79
C GLY A 307 34.00 -22.94 -6.53
N ALA A 308 35.24 -22.44 -6.49
CA ALA A 308 36.44 -23.27 -6.35
C ALA A 308 36.49 -24.11 -5.05
N THR A 309 35.79 -23.66 -4.01
CA THR A 309 35.73 -24.30 -2.69
C THR A 309 34.36 -24.88 -2.36
N GLY A 310 33.48 -25.06 -3.36
CA GLY A 310 32.10 -25.51 -3.17
C GLY A 310 31.06 -24.52 -3.70
N MET A 311 29.78 -24.74 -3.41
CA MET A 311 28.70 -23.84 -3.84
C MET A 311 28.77 -22.53 -3.07
N VAL A 312 28.86 -21.41 -3.79
CA VAL A 312 28.87 -20.05 -3.24
C VAL A 312 27.57 -19.33 -3.60
N PRO A 313 26.95 -18.59 -2.66
CA PRO A 313 25.79 -17.78 -2.97
C PRO A 313 26.19 -16.60 -3.83
N ARG A 314 25.47 -16.39 -4.94
CA ARG A 314 25.52 -15.21 -5.77
C ARG A 314 24.22 -14.43 -5.59
N LEU A 315 24.36 -13.15 -5.31
CA LEU A 315 23.23 -12.22 -5.36
C LEU A 315 22.95 -11.93 -6.84
N GLY A 316 21.89 -12.55 -7.37
CA GLY A 316 21.39 -12.19 -8.69
C GLY A 316 20.93 -10.73 -8.68
N VAL A 317 21.30 -9.95 -9.71
CA VAL A 317 20.85 -8.56 -9.87
C VAL A 317 19.40 -8.50 -10.38
N SER A 318 18.58 -9.55 -10.17
CA SER A 318 17.16 -9.51 -10.47
C SER A 318 16.46 -8.63 -9.42
N SER A 319 16.47 -7.33 -9.68
CA SER A 319 15.88 -6.29 -8.84
C SER A 319 14.35 -6.35 -8.88
N SER A 320 13.74 -7.35 -8.23
CA SER A 320 12.35 -7.22 -7.78
C SER A 320 12.34 -6.59 -6.38
N ILE A 321 12.49 -5.26 -6.31
CA ILE A 321 12.38 -4.54 -5.05
C ILE A 321 10.90 -4.54 -4.65
N ARG A 322 10.48 -5.54 -3.88
CA ARG A 322 9.19 -5.52 -3.19
C ARG A 322 9.37 -4.76 -1.88
N SER A 323 9.01 -3.48 -1.89
CA SER A 323 9.03 -2.64 -0.69
C SER A 323 7.67 -2.73 0.02
N GLY A 324 7.59 -3.44 1.14
CA GLY A 324 6.35 -3.56 1.93
C GLY A 324 6.45 -4.62 3.01
N ARG A 325 5.34 -4.89 3.74
CA ARG A 325 5.28 -6.02 4.67
C ARG A 325 5.20 -7.30 3.84
N ILE A 326 6.30 -8.05 3.76
CA ILE A 326 6.34 -9.31 3.05
C ILE A 326 5.97 -10.41 4.04
N ARG A 327 4.85 -11.11 3.82
CA ARG A 327 4.56 -12.34 4.56
C ARG A 327 5.37 -13.45 3.95
N TYR A 328 6.33 -13.95 4.72
CA TYR A 328 7.15 -15.08 4.31
C TYR A 328 6.46 -16.36 4.78
N GLY A 329 5.76 -17.04 3.85
CA GLY A 329 5.00 -18.26 4.17
C GLY A 329 5.87 -19.49 4.48
N ARG A 330 7.18 -19.40 4.25
CA ARG A 330 8.11 -20.51 4.45
C ARG A 330 8.89 -20.32 5.74
N ILE A 331 8.67 -21.19 6.72
CA ILE A 331 9.54 -21.29 7.89
C ILE A 331 10.81 -22.00 7.45
N ILE A 332 11.97 -21.38 7.65
CA ILE A 332 13.24 -22.03 7.37
C ILE A 332 13.59 -22.82 8.62
N GLN A 333 13.44 -24.15 8.54
CA GLN A 333 13.91 -25.05 9.58
C GLN A 333 15.36 -25.37 9.31
N LEU A 334 16.26 -24.85 10.15
CA LEU A 334 17.68 -25.20 10.14
C LEU A 334 17.82 -26.40 11.11
N GLY A 335 18.16 -27.59 10.59
CA GLY A 335 18.61 -28.75 11.38
C GLY A 335 20.08 -29.03 11.07
N LEU A 336 20.89 -29.72 11.87
CA LEU A 336 20.80 -30.36 13.18
C LEU A 336 22.19 -30.16 13.80
N ASP A 337 22.29 -29.57 14.99
CA ASP A 337 23.49 -29.77 15.83
C ASP A 337 23.46 -31.22 16.36
N PRO A 338 24.60 -31.85 16.68
CA PRO A 338 24.65 -33.19 17.31
C PRO A 338 24.00 -33.26 18.72
N GLY A 339 23.26 -32.22 19.14
CA GLY A 339 22.43 -32.15 20.35
C GLY A 339 20.94 -31.81 20.14
N GLY A 340 20.44 -31.78 18.90
CA GLY A 340 18.98 -31.82 18.64
C GLY A 340 18.19 -30.51 18.72
N VAL A 341 18.82 -29.32 18.78
CA VAL A 341 18.06 -28.06 18.79
C VAL A 341 17.77 -27.59 17.36
N LEU A 342 16.51 -27.71 16.96
CA LEU A 342 15.95 -27.07 15.76
C LEU A 342 15.74 -25.58 16.03
N THR A 343 16.65 -24.73 15.53
CA THR A 343 16.37 -23.29 15.51
C THR A 343 15.57 -22.98 14.25
N ALA A 344 14.25 -23.00 14.37
CA ALA A 344 13.36 -22.55 13.31
C ALA A 344 13.47 -21.02 13.18
N PHE A 345 13.89 -20.57 12.01
CA PHE A 345 13.96 -19.15 11.71
C PHE A 345 12.65 -18.71 11.04
N SER A 346 11.97 -17.75 11.67
CA SER A 346 10.82 -17.07 11.08
C SER A 346 11.15 -15.60 10.87
N PRO A 347 11.09 -15.10 9.62
CA PRO A 347 11.22 -13.66 9.34
C PRO A 347 10.25 -12.79 10.15
N ASP A 348 9.06 -13.32 10.46
CA ASP A 348 8.08 -12.61 11.30
C ASP A 348 8.54 -12.55 12.77
N ALA A 349 9.20 -13.59 13.27
CA ALA A 349 9.72 -13.62 14.65
C ALA A 349 10.86 -12.62 14.85
N GLU A 350 11.80 -12.51 13.90
CA GLU A 350 12.86 -11.50 14.01
C GLU A 350 12.35 -10.08 13.86
N ARG A 351 11.40 -9.88 12.93
CA ARG A 351 10.76 -8.59 12.83
C ARG A 351 10.06 -8.21 14.14
N ALA A 352 9.40 -9.16 14.80
CA ALA A 352 8.79 -8.94 16.10
C ALA A 352 9.84 -8.63 17.18
N ARG A 353 10.99 -9.32 17.17
CA ARG A 353 12.12 -9.06 18.07
C ARG A 353 12.69 -7.65 17.91
N ILE A 354 12.90 -7.19 16.67
CA ILE A 354 13.34 -5.81 16.38
C ILE A 354 12.31 -4.81 16.92
N VAL A 355 11.02 -5.06 16.69
CA VAL A 355 9.94 -4.18 17.17
C VAL A 355 9.91 -4.11 18.69
N GLU A 356 10.02 -5.25 19.36
CA GLU A 356 9.99 -5.33 20.83
C GLU A 356 11.22 -4.66 21.45
N THR A 357 12.39 -4.85 20.84
CA THR A 357 13.62 -4.17 21.25
C THR A 357 13.46 -2.65 21.13
N GLY A 358 12.92 -2.15 20.01
CA GLY A 358 12.65 -0.72 19.83
C GLY A 358 11.67 -0.17 20.86
N ARG A 359 10.60 -0.91 21.18
CA ARG A 359 9.63 -0.54 22.22
C ARG A 359 10.26 -0.49 23.61
N SER A 360 11.13 -1.44 23.95
CA SER A 360 11.84 -1.47 25.22
C SER A 360 12.74 -0.24 25.43
N LEU A 361 13.16 0.41 24.34
CA LEU A 361 13.92 1.67 24.34
C LEU A 361 13.04 2.92 24.26
N GLY A 362 11.71 2.77 24.39
CA GLY A 362 10.76 3.88 24.33
C GLY A 362 10.44 4.37 22.91
N LEU A 363 10.93 3.70 21.86
CA LEU A 363 10.64 4.07 20.47
C LEU A 363 9.27 3.54 20.04
N ARG A 364 8.54 4.37 19.30
CA ARG A 364 7.23 4.00 18.73
C ARG A 364 7.39 3.48 17.30
N PRO A 365 6.85 2.30 16.96
CA PRO A 365 6.86 1.84 15.58
C PRO A 365 6.04 2.79 14.70
N GLY A 366 6.67 3.35 13.68
CA GLY A 366 6.05 4.15 12.63
C GLY A 366 5.35 3.27 11.61
N ALA A 367 4.25 3.77 11.04
CA ALA A 367 3.60 3.10 9.91
C ALA A 367 4.57 3.05 8.70
N GLY A 368 4.66 1.90 8.05
CA GLY A 368 5.41 1.76 6.80
C GLY A 368 4.87 2.72 5.72
N ARG A 369 5.72 3.17 4.80
CA ARG A 369 5.27 4.02 3.67
C ARG A 369 4.15 3.33 2.89
N SER A 370 4.25 2.03 2.66
CA SER A 370 3.23 1.21 2.00
C SER A 370 1.92 1.15 2.80
N THR A 371 1.97 1.07 4.13
CA THR A 371 0.78 1.16 4.99
C THR A 371 0.12 2.53 4.87
N LEU A 372 0.92 3.59 4.79
CA LEU A 372 0.43 4.96 4.65
C LEU A 372 -0.21 5.17 3.28
N ILE A 373 0.46 4.75 2.19
CA ILE A 373 -0.09 4.75 0.83
C ILE A 373 -1.37 3.92 0.76
N GLY A 374 -1.36 2.74 1.36
CA GLY A 374 -2.56 1.93 1.53
C GLY A 374 -3.66 2.73 2.22
N LEU A 375 -3.40 3.32 3.40
CA LEU A 375 -4.39 4.11 4.14
C LEU A 375 -4.99 5.24 3.29
N TRP A 376 -4.16 5.94 2.52
CA TRP A 376 -4.61 6.94 1.57
C TRP A 376 -5.43 6.35 0.42
N ALA A 377 -5.05 5.19 -0.11
CA ALA A 377 -5.80 4.53 -1.18
C ALA A 377 -7.18 4.05 -0.71
N ALA A 378 -7.33 3.49 0.51
CA ALA A 378 -8.66 3.15 1.03
C ALA A 378 -9.50 4.37 1.37
N GLY A 379 -8.89 5.39 2.00
CA GLY A 379 -9.58 6.64 2.25
C GLY A 379 -10.06 7.29 0.95
N GLY A 380 -9.23 7.21 -0.09
CA GLY A 380 -9.56 7.64 -1.45
C GLY A 380 -10.73 6.85 -2.03
N ALA A 381 -10.70 5.52 -1.97
CA ALA A 381 -11.76 4.66 -2.51
C ALA A 381 -13.13 4.92 -1.85
N ILE A 382 -13.18 5.02 -0.52
CA ILE A 382 -14.43 5.34 0.20
C ILE A 382 -14.92 6.74 -0.18
N GLY A 383 -14.00 7.73 -0.25
CA GLY A 383 -14.33 9.08 -0.73
C GLY A 383 -14.92 9.06 -2.14
N LEU A 384 -14.36 8.24 -3.03
CA LEU A 384 -14.81 8.10 -4.41
C LEU A 384 -16.19 7.43 -4.50
N CYS A 385 -16.46 6.39 -3.69
CA CYS A 385 -17.78 5.76 -3.58
C CYS A 385 -18.84 6.75 -3.09
N ILE A 386 -18.54 7.57 -2.08
CA ILE A 386 -19.47 8.58 -1.57
C ILE A 386 -19.77 9.63 -2.64
N ILE A 387 -18.74 10.12 -3.35
CA ILE A 387 -18.93 11.08 -4.43
C ILE A 387 -19.75 10.45 -5.57
N GLY A 388 -19.44 9.21 -5.95
CA GLY A 388 -20.18 8.48 -6.99
C GLY A 388 -21.66 8.32 -6.64
N ALA A 389 -21.97 7.84 -5.43
CA ALA A 389 -23.33 7.69 -4.94
C ALA A 389 -24.08 9.02 -4.87
N SER A 390 -23.41 10.09 -4.40
CA SER A 390 -24.00 11.44 -4.35
C SER A 390 -24.31 11.97 -5.75
N THR A 391 -23.43 11.71 -6.72
CA THR A 391 -23.62 12.15 -8.11
C THR A 391 -24.75 11.38 -8.78
N ALA A 392 -24.85 10.06 -8.54
CA ALA A 392 -25.95 9.24 -9.05
C ALA A 392 -27.31 9.70 -8.49
N LEU A 393 -27.39 9.97 -7.19
CA LEU A 393 -28.60 10.51 -6.55
C LEU A 393 -29.01 11.87 -7.13
N LEU A 394 -28.03 12.75 -7.40
CA LEU A 394 -28.29 14.05 -8.02
C LEU A 394 -28.85 13.92 -9.44
N ILE A 395 -28.33 12.99 -10.24
CA ILE A 395 -28.83 12.72 -11.59
C ILE A 395 -30.27 12.23 -11.54
N ILE A 396 -30.58 11.25 -10.68
CA ILE A 396 -31.94 10.71 -10.51
C ILE A 396 -32.92 11.84 -10.15
N ALA A 397 -32.55 12.74 -9.24
CA ALA A 397 -33.38 13.86 -8.80
C ALA A 397 -33.57 14.96 -9.86
N LEU A 398 -32.71 15.03 -10.88
CA LEU A 398 -32.84 15.99 -11.98
C LEU A 398 -33.62 15.41 -13.18
N THR A 399 -33.71 14.08 -13.29
CA THR A 399 -34.35 13.39 -14.42
C THR A 399 -35.75 12.84 -14.13
N GLY A 400 -36.16 12.78 -12.87
CA GLY A 400 -37.50 12.39 -12.43
C GLY A 400 -38.21 13.55 -11.77
#